data_AF-A0A7V5CK75-F1
#
_entry.id   AF-A0A7V5CK75-F1
#
_cell.length_a   1.000
_cell.length_b   1.000
_cell.length_c   1.000
_cell.angle_alpha   90.00
_cell.angle_beta   90.00
_cell.angle_gamma   90.00
#
_symmetry.space_group_name_H-M   'P 1'
#
loop_
_entity.id
_entity.type
_entity.pdbx_description
1 polymer ?
#
loop_
_entity_poly.entity_id
_entity_poly.type
_entity_poly.pdbx_seq_one_letter_code
_entity_poly.pdbx_strand_id
1 'polypeptide(L)'
;MDTYNEANREGIETEVVMDVTETPSPTDAIDALDPGDETQRNFRYQHAYGVVLLIAAISGAKPYVAIWCEQHEDCLCERSDGKYDGYQIKTQKPEDGPWRLSSEPLCKSIGRFVRLNSSYSDRIASLFFVSNTDHFVTTSLRDIHNSLPCLLDQVVNVDSPWMLAPPFDKAFATLKQRCSCGDEALWDALRKVGIIKGPDRNDFDAVIAHEHVSSLPGCDILPPSSLNALRDELVSIVYRASSLQVEDPSRHYYCLRDGGKDPRILKKRIPVDSIMSIITDYRPIPFRYLPVDAPLDISAVSNQPSVLEKKLIRGGLVEQVETMRRRALSAENHLMELAYKNPEAMNELLSQVVSVVKGECDEALLNAQLGGNPFGRRMLNDVYHRLRVIAENRPHSVHDLEYDCLAGITGMLTAECQVWWSDHFDLEDA
;
A
#
# COMPACT_ATOMS: atom_id res chain seq x y z
N MET A 1 75.59 -22.59 -45.67
CA MET A 1 75.97 -21.33 -45.01
C MET A 1 74.81 -20.91 -44.15
N ASP A 2 74.77 -21.08 -42.85
CA ASP A 2 75.55 -21.80 -41.82
C ASP A 2 74.68 -21.59 -40.56
N THR A 3 74.28 -22.67 -39.87
CA THR A 3 74.57 -22.97 -38.45
C THR A 3 74.00 -21.93 -37.44
N TYR A 4 73.30 -22.23 -36.34
CA TYR A 4 73.50 -23.13 -35.19
C TYR A 4 72.14 -23.18 -34.43
N ASN A 5 71.58 -24.34 -34.06
CA ASN A 5 71.67 -24.99 -32.73
C ASN A 5 71.37 -24.09 -31.51
N GLU A 6 70.30 -24.40 -30.77
CA GLU A 6 70.43 -24.70 -29.32
C GLU A 6 69.20 -25.43 -28.76
N ALA A 7 69.50 -26.38 -27.88
CA ALA A 7 68.60 -27.30 -27.22
C ALA A 7 68.22 -26.81 -25.81
N ASN A 8 67.29 -27.55 -25.19
CA ASN A 8 66.89 -27.55 -23.77
C ASN A 8 65.79 -26.56 -23.37
N ARG A 9 64.61 -27.08 -23.02
CA ARG A 9 64.31 -27.38 -21.61
C ARG A 9 63.00 -28.16 -21.46
N GLU A 10 63.18 -29.30 -20.81
CA GLU A 10 62.27 -30.16 -20.06
C GLU A 10 60.87 -29.63 -19.78
N GLY A 11 59.89 -30.51 -20.05
CA GLY A 11 58.48 -30.30 -19.77
C GLY A 11 58.20 -30.22 -18.28
N ILE A 12 57.48 -29.17 -17.91
CA ILE A 12 56.67 -29.11 -16.72
C ILE A 12 55.30 -29.60 -17.16
N GLU A 13 54.95 -30.84 -16.80
CA GLU A 13 53.56 -31.30 -16.78
C GLU A 13 52.83 -30.51 -15.69
N THR A 14 52.27 -29.37 -16.09
CA THR A 14 51.19 -28.75 -15.32
C THR A 14 49.92 -29.49 -15.68
N GLU A 15 49.54 -30.49 -14.88
CA GLU A 15 48.17 -30.95 -14.80
C GLU A 15 47.29 -29.74 -14.47
N VAL A 16 46.72 -29.13 -15.51
CA VAL A 16 45.55 -28.29 -15.34
C VAL A 16 44.42 -29.26 -15.06
N VAL A 17 44.18 -29.49 -13.77
CA VAL A 17 42.92 -30.01 -13.28
C VAL A 17 41.84 -29.12 -13.89
N MET A 18 41.14 -29.65 -14.90
CA MET A 18 39.92 -29.06 -15.42
C MET A 18 38.92 -29.12 -14.27
N ASP A 19 38.87 -28.02 -13.52
CA ASP A 19 37.81 -27.80 -12.57
C ASP A 19 36.48 -27.78 -13.34
N VAL A 20 35.53 -28.48 -12.78
CA VAL A 20 34.27 -28.87 -13.38
C VAL A 20 33.59 -27.61 -13.87
N THR A 21 33.31 -27.51 -15.17
CA THR A 21 32.38 -26.51 -15.68
C THR A 21 31.04 -26.80 -15.01
N GLU A 22 30.74 -26.08 -13.93
CA GLU A 22 29.42 -26.11 -13.30
C GLU A 22 28.41 -25.84 -14.41
N THR A 23 27.63 -26.87 -14.73
CA THR A 23 26.50 -26.72 -15.63
C THR A 23 25.59 -25.67 -15.00
N PRO A 24 25.35 -24.52 -15.65
CA PRO A 24 24.59 -23.44 -15.06
C PRO A 24 23.20 -23.98 -14.69
N SER A 25 22.81 -23.76 -13.44
CA SER A 25 21.47 -24.15 -12.99
C SER A 25 20.45 -23.26 -13.69
N PRO A 26 19.27 -23.78 -14.06
CA PRO A 26 18.14 -22.97 -14.49
C PRO A 26 17.72 -21.89 -13.47
N THR A 27 18.18 -21.98 -12.21
CA THR A 27 17.97 -20.95 -11.17
C THR A 27 18.94 -19.76 -11.27
N ASP A 28 20.02 -19.88 -12.05
CA ASP A 28 21.12 -18.91 -12.08
C ASP A 28 21.01 -17.97 -13.30
N ALA A 29 20.03 -18.20 -14.17
CA ALA A 29 19.75 -17.40 -15.36
C ALA A 29 18.28 -17.00 -15.43
N ILE A 30 18.02 -15.73 -15.69
CA ILE A 30 16.68 -15.21 -15.97
C ILE A 30 16.29 -15.67 -17.39
N ASP A 31 15.11 -16.29 -17.52
CA ASP A 31 14.55 -16.60 -18.84
C ASP A 31 14.06 -15.31 -19.52
N ALA A 32 14.97 -14.67 -20.27
CA ALA A 32 14.67 -13.45 -21.00
C ALA A 32 13.66 -13.62 -22.15
N LEU A 33 13.28 -14.87 -22.48
CA LEU A 33 12.32 -15.17 -23.55
C LEU A 33 10.89 -15.39 -23.04
N ASP A 34 10.67 -15.55 -21.73
CA ASP A 34 9.33 -15.61 -21.15
C ASP A 34 8.78 -14.20 -20.86
N PRO A 35 7.78 -13.70 -21.61
CA PRO A 35 7.20 -12.39 -21.37
C PRO A 35 6.23 -12.37 -20.17
N GLY A 36 6.04 -13.49 -19.47
CA GLY A 36 5.08 -13.66 -18.38
C GLY A 36 5.23 -12.61 -17.28
N ASP A 37 6.42 -12.48 -16.71
CA ASP A 37 6.71 -11.53 -15.63
C ASP A 37 6.51 -10.08 -16.08
N GLU A 38 6.93 -9.75 -17.31
CA GLU A 38 6.75 -8.41 -17.86
C GLU A 38 5.28 -8.06 -18.05
N THR A 39 4.50 -9.02 -18.55
CA THR A 39 3.06 -8.87 -18.80
C THR A 39 2.32 -8.67 -17.49
N GLN A 40 2.59 -9.49 -16.47
CA GLN A 40 1.99 -9.35 -15.15
C GLN A 40 2.36 -8.01 -14.51
N ARG A 41 3.62 -7.57 -14.64
CA ARG A 41 4.07 -6.29 -14.12
C ARG A 41 3.38 -5.11 -14.81
N ASN A 42 3.11 -5.19 -16.11
CA ASN A 42 2.38 -4.16 -16.84
C ASN A 42 0.92 -4.05 -16.36
N PHE A 43 0.25 -5.17 -16.11
CA PHE A 43 -1.08 -5.16 -15.49
C PHE A 43 -1.04 -4.62 -14.06
N ARG A 44 -0.04 -5.01 -13.25
CA ARG A 44 0.15 -4.46 -11.91
C ARG A 44 0.32 -2.94 -11.94
N TYR A 45 1.12 -2.42 -12.86
CA TYR A 45 1.29 -0.96 -13.04
C TYR A 45 -0.05 -0.27 -13.34
N GLN A 46 -0.86 -0.85 -14.24
CA GLN A 46 -2.19 -0.33 -14.56
C GLN A 46 -3.10 -0.30 -13.32
N HIS A 47 -3.14 -1.38 -12.54
CA HIS A 47 -3.93 -1.43 -11.31
C HIS A 47 -3.42 -0.45 -10.25
N ALA A 48 -2.11 -0.34 -10.10
CA ALA A 48 -1.47 0.58 -9.18
C ALA A 48 -1.73 2.04 -9.55
N TYR A 49 -1.76 2.38 -10.84
CA TYR A 49 -2.19 3.71 -11.27
C TYR A 49 -3.68 3.96 -11.01
N GLY A 50 -4.52 2.93 -11.08
CA GLY A 50 -5.91 3.00 -10.61
C GLY A 50 -6.00 3.43 -9.13
N VAL A 51 -5.08 2.98 -8.28
CA VAL A 51 -4.98 3.43 -6.88
C VAL A 51 -4.60 4.92 -6.80
N VAL A 52 -3.68 5.40 -7.63
CA VAL A 52 -3.35 6.84 -7.69
C VAL A 52 -4.59 7.68 -8.00
N LEU A 53 -5.45 7.21 -8.90
CA LEU A 53 -6.71 7.89 -9.23
C LEU A 53 -7.72 7.86 -8.06
N LEU A 54 -7.79 6.76 -7.31
CA LEU A 54 -8.61 6.68 -6.09
C LEU A 54 -8.12 7.68 -5.04
N ILE A 55 -6.80 7.74 -4.81
CA ILE A 55 -6.19 8.67 -3.87
C ILE A 55 -6.46 10.12 -4.29
N ALA A 56 -6.31 10.44 -5.58
CA ALA A 56 -6.63 11.77 -6.10
C ALA A 56 -8.11 12.16 -5.87
N ALA A 57 -9.03 11.19 -5.91
CA ALA A 57 -10.43 11.40 -5.59
C ALA A 57 -10.63 11.69 -4.09
N ILE A 58 -10.05 10.84 -3.23
CA ILE A 58 -10.17 10.92 -1.77
C ILE A 58 -9.58 12.24 -1.24
N SER A 59 -8.42 12.64 -1.75
CA SER A 59 -7.76 13.89 -1.37
C SER A 59 -8.43 15.14 -1.97
N GLY A 60 -9.51 14.97 -2.75
CA GLY A 60 -10.23 16.08 -3.40
C GLY A 60 -9.48 16.74 -4.57
N ALA A 61 -8.33 16.20 -4.98
CA ALA A 61 -7.56 16.70 -6.11
C ALA A 61 -8.30 16.50 -7.45
N LYS A 62 -9.17 15.49 -7.51
CA LYS A 62 -10.08 15.22 -8.62
C LYS A 62 -11.51 15.00 -8.12
N PRO A 63 -12.54 15.47 -8.84
CA PRO A 63 -13.93 15.41 -8.39
C PRO A 63 -14.58 14.04 -8.70
N TYR A 64 -13.88 12.94 -8.43
CA TYR A 64 -14.37 11.60 -8.78
C TYR A 64 -15.22 11.01 -7.66
N VAL A 65 -16.32 10.37 -8.04
CA VAL A 65 -17.23 9.64 -7.14
C VAL A 65 -17.07 8.12 -7.27
N ALA A 66 -16.56 7.65 -8.41
CA ALA A 66 -16.23 6.26 -8.64
C ALA A 66 -15.22 6.08 -9.76
N ILE A 67 -14.55 4.93 -9.77
CA ILE A 67 -13.68 4.50 -10.87
C ILE A 67 -14.24 3.21 -11.45
N TRP A 68 -14.34 3.16 -12.78
CA TRP A 68 -14.75 1.99 -13.52
C TRP A 68 -13.52 1.35 -14.17
N CYS A 69 -13.21 0.12 -13.80
CA CYS A 69 -12.06 -0.62 -14.29
C CYS A 69 -12.43 -1.45 -15.52
N GLU A 70 -11.62 -1.40 -16.59
CA GLU A 70 -11.85 -2.16 -17.83
C GLU A 70 -13.25 -1.92 -18.45
N GLN A 71 -13.79 -0.72 -18.27
CA GLN A 71 -15.08 -0.30 -18.85
C GLN A 71 -14.84 0.78 -19.89
N HIS A 72 -14.75 0.34 -21.15
CA HIS A 72 -14.33 1.11 -22.34
C HIS A 72 -12.85 1.54 -22.34
N GLU A 73 -12.35 2.04 -21.22
CA GLU A 73 -10.96 2.42 -21.01
C GLU A 73 -10.33 1.58 -19.88
N ASP A 74 -9.01 1.73 -19.71
CA ASP A 74 -8.25 1.01 -18.67
C ASP A 74 -8.76 1.44 -17.29
N CYS A 75 -8.99 2.74 -17.11
CA CYS A 75 -9.80 3.32 -16.04
C CYS A 75 -10.72 4.40 -16.61
N LEU A 76 -11.98 4.42 -16.17
CA LEU A 76 -12.96 5.45 -16.52
C LEU A 76 -13.50 6.05 -15.22
N CYS A 77 -13.10 7.28 -14.90
CA CYS A 77 -13.46 7.95 -13.66
C CYS A 77 -14.79 8.70 -13.81
N GLU A 78 -15.77 8.35 -12.97
CA GLU A 78 -17.06 9.03 -12.87
C GLU A 78 -16.91 10.28 -11.99
N ARG A 79 -17.28 11.44 -12.53
CA ARG A 79 -17.19 12.73 -11.85
C ARG A 79 -18.50 13.07 -11.13
N SER A 80 -18.43 13.95 -10.15
CA SER A 80 -19.62 14.47 -9.43
C SER A 80 -20.60 15.25 -10.32
N ASP A 81 -20.14 15.77 -11.45
CA ASP A 81 -20.97 16.47 -12.47
C ASP A 81 -21.66 15.50 -13.46
N GLY A 82 -21.50 14.19 -13.28
CA GLY A 82 -22.10 13.17 -14.15
C GLY A 82 -21.41 12.97 -15.50
N LYS A 83 -20.24 13.59 -15.70
CA LYS A 83 -19.32 13.30 -16.81
C LYS A 83 -18.24 12.31 -16.40
N TYR A 84 -17.41 11.90 -17.36
CA TYR A 84 -16.37 10.90 -17.19
C TYR A 84 -15.03 11.38 -17.73
N ASP A 85 -13.97 11.01 -17.02
CA ASP A 85 -12.59 11.15 -17.47
C ASP A 85 -12.03 9.77 -17.81
N GLY A 86 -11.59 9.57 -19.06
CA GLY A 86 -11.08 8.29 -19.54
C GLY A 86 -9.55 8.22 -19.48
N TYR A 87 -9.00 7.09 -19.05
CA TYR A 87 -7.55 6.88 -18.89
C TYR A 87 -7.08 5.66 -19.68
N GLN A 88 -6.09 5.85 -20.54
CA GLN A 88 -5.29 4.77 -21.12
C GLN A 88 -3.92 4.75 -20.44
N ILE A 89 -3.61 3.65 -19.76
CA ILE A 89 -2.39 3.50 -18.97
C ILE A 89 -1.49 2.52 -19.72
N LYS A 90 -0.27 2.95 -20.04
CA LYS A 90 0.68 2.18 -20.84
C LYS A 90 2.06 2.25 -20.23
N THR A 91 2.76 1.13 -20.22
CA THR A 91 4.16 1.08 -19.85
C THR A 91 5.04 1.02 -21.07
N GLN A 92 6.25 1.56 -20.97
CA GLN A 92 7.30 1.45 -21.99
C GLN A 92 8.64 1.23 -21.30
N LYS A 93 9.51 0.44 -21.94
CA LYS A 93 10.86 0.21 -21.42
C LYS A 93 11.76 1.41 -21.76
N PRO A 94 12.74 1.77 -20.92
CA PRO A 94 13.63 2.90 -21.18
C PRO A 94 14.32 2.82 -22.55
N GLU A 95 14.68 1.62 -23.00
CA GLU A 95 15.34 1.36 -24.29
C GLU A 95 14.49 1.72 -25.52
N ASP A 96 13.16 1.70 -25.40
CA ASP A 96 12.27 2.07 -26.50
C ASP A 96 12.15 3.59 -26.68
N GLY A 97 12.72 4.36 -25.75
CA GLY A 97 12.74 5.81 -25.75
C GLY A 97 11.35 6.45 -25.52
N PRO A 98 11.22 7.77 -25.75
CA PRO A 98 9.99 8.49 -25.46
C PRO A 98 8.87 8.18 -26.47
N TRP A 99 7.61 8.33 -26.02
CA TRP A 99 6.43 8.12 -26.86
C TRP A 99 6.38 9.08 -28.05
N ARG A 100 6.21 8.52 -29.26
CA ARG A 100 6.09 9.27 -30.52
C ARG A 100 4.75 8.95 -31.17
N LEU A 101 4.28 9.82 -32.07
CA LEU A 101 3.11 9.52 -32.91
C LEU A 101 3.34 8.35 -33.89
N SER A 102 4.59 7.89 -34.02
CA SER A 102 4.92 6.64 -34.69
C SER A 102 4.69 5.40 -33.82
N SER A 103 4.62 5.53 -32.49
CA SER A 103 4.43 4.43 -31.54
C SER A 103 3.01 3.85 -31.66
N GLU A 104 2.93 2.57 -32.02
CA GLU A 104 1.65 1.88 -32.22
C GLU A 104 0.75 1.86 -30.97
N PRO A 105 1.24 1.60 -29.74
CA PRO A 105 0.40 1.61 -28.55
C PRO A 105 -0.24 2.98 -28.27
N LEU A 106 0.47 4.07 -28.58
CA LEU A 106 -0.06 5.43 -28.46
C LEU A 106 -1.18 5.66 -29.47
N CYS A 107 -0.97 5.33 -30.74
CA CYS A 107 -2.00 5.46 -31.77
C CYS A 107 -3.24 4.61 -31.45
N LYS A 108 -3.07 3.38 -30.94
CA LYS A 108 -4.18 2.53 -30.51
C LYS A 108 -4.98 3.16 -29.37
N SER A 109 -4.29 3.79 -28.41
CA SER A 109 -4.91 4.49 -27.29
C SER A 109 -5.73 5.70 -27.75
N ILE A 110 -5.18 6.51 -28.66
CA ILE A 110 -5.91 7.61 -29.29
C ILE A 110 -7.12 7.09 -30.08
N GLY A 111 -6.99 5.97 -30.80
CA GLY A 111 -8.12 5.33 -31.46
C GLY A 111 -9.25 4.91 -30.49
N ARG A 112 -8.92 4.45 -29.27
CA ARG A 112 -9.91 4.17 -28.22
C ARG A 112 -10.60 5.45 -27.76
N PHE A 113 -9.84 6.51 -27.49
CA PHE A 113 -10.36 7.83 -27.15
C PHE A 113 -11.34 8.38 -28.18
N VAL A 114 -11.01 8.27 -29.47
CA VAL A 114 -11.91 8.69 -30.55
C VAL A 114 -13.22 7.92 -30.51
N ARG A 115 -13.16 6.58 -30.36
CA ARG A 115 -14.37 5.74 -30.27
C ARG A 115 -15.21 6.08 -29.04
N LEU A 116 -14.59 6.26 -27.88
CA LEU A 116 -15.29 6.61 -26.65
C LEU A 116 -15.98 7.98 -26.77
N ASN A 117 -15.24 8.99 -27.22
CA ASN A 117 -15.75 10.34 -27.39
C ASN A 117 -16.86 10.41 -28.46
N SER A 118 -16.72 9.67 -29.56
CA SER A 118 -17.77 9.62 -30.60
C SER A 118 -19.05 8.96 -30.10
N SER A 119 -18.94 7.97 -29.21
CA SER A 119 -20.09 7.24 -28.67
C SER A 119 -20.80 8.00 -27.55
N TYR A 120 -20.08 8.84 -26.80
CA TYR A 120 -20.57 9.46 -25.56
C TYR A 120 -20.12 10.92 -25.38
N SER A 121 -20.01 11.71 -26.46
CA SER A 121 -19.36 13.03 -26.49
C SER A 121 -19.70 13.96 -25.34
N ASP A 122 -20.99 14.07 -25.00
CA ASP A 122 -21.50 15.00 -23.98
C ASP A 122 -21.21 14.52 -22.55
N ARG A 123 -20.90 13.23 -22.41
CA ARG A 123 -20.56 12.58 -21.15
C ARG A 123 -19.06 12.52 -20.91
N ILE A 124 -18.21 12.68 -21.93
CA ILE A 124 -16.75 12.66 -21.77
C ILE A 124 -16.22 14.08 -21.53
N ALA A 125 -15.62 14.31 -20.37
CA ALA A 125 -14.99 15.58 -20.01
C ALA A 125 -13.53 15.64 -20.49
N SER A 126 -12.71 14.65 -20.15
CA SER A 126 -11.30 14.60 -20.55
C SER A 126 -10.83 13.16 -20.80
N LEU A 127 -9.73 13.04 -21.56
CA LEU A 127 -9.12 11.78 -21.95
C LEU A 127 -7.63 11.86 -21.62
N PHE A 128 -7.04 10.86 -20.98
CA PHE A 128 -5.67 10.96 -20.48
C PHE A 128 -4.85 9.76 -20.91
N PHE A 129 -3.76 10.02 -21.62
CA PHE A 129 -2.72 9.02 -21.84
C PHE A 129 -1.71 9.10 -20.70
N VAL A 130 -1.54 7.98 -20.00
CA VAL A 130 -0.67 7.85 -18.84
C VAL A 130 0.46 6.89 -19.16
N SER A 131 1.69 7.25 -18.83
CA SER A 131 2.82 6.33 -18.91
C SER A 131 3.94 6.61 -17.92
N ASN A 132 4.73 5.58 -17.60
CA ASN A 132 6.00 5.72 -16.88
C ASN A 132 7.09 6.45 -17.70
N THR A 133 6.86 6.66 -18.99
CA THR A 133 7.84 7.26 -19.92
C THR A 133 7.34 8.58 -20.48
N ASP A 134 8.26 9.51 -20.69
CA ASP A 134 7.97 10.82 -21.28
C ASP A 134 7.54 10.74 -22.75
N HIS A 135 6.93 11.82 -23.22
CA HIS A 135 6.63 12.00 -24.64
C HIS A 135 7.76 12.72 -25.37
N PHE A 136 7.94 12.38 -26.64
CA PHE A 136 8.93 13.03 -27.48
C PHE A 136 8.53 14.49 -27.71
N VAL A 137 9.39 15.42 -27.28
CA VAL A 137 9.24 16.86 -27.48
C VAL A 137 10.47 17.38 -28.21
N THR A 138 10.27 18.23 -29.21
CA THR A 138 11.35 18.84 -29.99
C THR A 138 10.94 20.20 -30.56
N THR A 139 11.91 21.05 -30.82
CA THR A 139 11.76 22.31 -31.55
C THR A 139 12.11 22.18 -33.04
N SER A 140 12.63 21.02 -33.47
CA SER A 140 13.02 20.77 -34.86
C SER A 140 11.79 20.59 -35.75
N LEU A 141 11.59 21.48 -36.73
CA LEU A 141 10.48 21.37 -37.70
C LEU A 141 10.49 20.06 -38.50
N ARG A 142 11.65 19.41 -38.64
CA ARG A 142 11.76 18.12 -39.32
C ARG A 142 11.05 17.00 -38.56
N ASP A 143 11.11 17.02 -37.23
CA ASP A 143 10.69 15.89 -36.38
C ASP A 143 9.49 16.24 -35.48
N ILE A 144 9.10 17.50 -35.39
CA ILE A 144 8.00 17.98 -34.54
C ILE A 144 6.66 17.31 -34.86
N HIS A 145 6.46 16.84 -36.09
CA HIS A 145 5.28 16.07 -36.50
C HIS A 145 5.14 14.71 -35.79
N ASN A 146 6.19 14.23 -35.10
CA ASN A 146 6.16 13.02 -34.29
C ASN A 146 5.84 13.28 -32.81
N SER A 147 5.73 14.54 -32.41
CA SER A 147 5.44 14.96 -31.02
C SER A 147 3.93 15.10 -30.82
N LEU A 148 3.34 14.22 -30.01
CA LEU A 148 1.94 14.38 -29.59
C LEU A 148 1.73 15.68 -28.80
N PRO A 149 2.57 16.05 -27.80
CA PRO A 149 2.40 17.32 -27.08
C PRO A 149 2.35 18.54 -28.01
N CYS A 150 3.23 18.59 -29.01
CA CYS A 150 3.24 19.70 -29.97
C CYS A 150 1.99 19.70 -30.86
N LEU A 151 1.50 18.53 -31.28
CA LEU A 151 0.25 18.43 -32.03
C LEU A 151 -0.95 18.90 -31.20
N LEU A 152 -1.05 18.47 -29.94
CA LEU A 152 -2.14 18.87 -29.03
C LEU A 152 -2.16 20.38 -28.80
N ASP A 153 -0.99 21.00 -28.60
CA ASP A 153 -0.86 22.45 -28.47
C ASP A 153 -1.42 23.18 -29.69
N GLN A 154 -1.13 22.70 -30.90
CA GLN A 154 -1.67 23.30 -32.12
C GLN A 154 -3.18 23.07 -32.28
N VAL A 155 -3.68 21.90 -31.89
CA VAL A 155 -5.11 21.56 -31.92
C VAL A 155 -5.93 22.49 -31.03
N VAL A 156 -5.40 22.91 -29.88
CA VAL A 156 -6.10 23.83 -28.96
C VAL A 156 -6.10 25.28 -29.48
N ASN A 157 -5.10 25.66 -30.27
CA ASN A 157 -4.89 27.03 -30.74
C ASN A 157 -5.57 27.38 -32.08
N VAL A 158 -6.15 26.40 -32.78
CA VAL A 158 -6.90 26.64 -34.01
C VAL A 158 -8.34 26.18 -33.88
N ASP A 159 -9.26 26.78 -34.63
CA ASP A 159 -10.69 26.51 -34.51
C ASP A 159 -11.13 25.21 -35.21
N SER A 160 -10.30 24.70 -36.12
CA SER A 160 -10.69 23.61 -37.00
C SER A 160 -9.50 22.83 -37.58
N PRO A 161 -9.66 21.52 -37.91
CA PRO A 161 -8.61 20.68 -38.50
C PRO A 161 -7.94 21.26 -39.74
N TRP A 162 -8.69 21.95 -40.62
CA TRP A 162 -8.15 22.48 -41.87
C TRP A 162 -7.25 23.71 -41.69
N MET A 163 -7.24 24.30 -40.49
CA MET A 163 -6.36 25.43 -40.15
C MET A 163 -5.01 24.98 -39.60
N LEU A 164 -4.80 23.68 -39.38
CA LEU A 164 -3.50 23.15 -38.98
C LEU A 164 -2.48 23.41 -40.09
N ALA A 165 -1.42 24.15 -39.76
CA ALA A 165 -0.32 24.40 -40.68
C ALA A 165 0.66 23.20 -40.73
N PRO A 166 1.42 23.03 -41.83
CA PRO A 166 2.52 22.10 -41.85
C PRO A 166 3.55 22.37 -40.73
N PRO A 167 4.08 21.33 -40.07
CA PRO A 167 3.93 19.90 -40.43
C PRO A 167 2.80 19.16 -39.67
N PHE A 168 1.93 19.87 -38.96
CA PHE A 168 0.91 19.29 -38.09
C PHE A 168 -0.32 18.76 -38.86
N ASP A 169 -0.64 19.34 -40.01
CA ASP A 169 -1.64 18.82 -40.96
C ASP A 169 -1.35 17.36 -41.34
N LYS A 170 -0.09 17.07 -41.66
CA LYS A 170 0.38 15.73 -42.03
C LYS A 170 0.39 14.79 -40.84
N ALA A 171 0.77 15.26 -39.66
CA ALA A 171 0.70 14.48 -38.42
C ALA A 171 -0.75 14.06 -38.13
N PHE A 172 -1.68 15.01 -38.23
CA PHE A 172 -3.11 14.78 -38.06
C PHE A 172 -3.65 13.77 -39.08
N ALA A 173 -3.34 13.95 -40.37
CA ALA A 173 -3.76 13.03 -41.43
C ALA A 173 -3.21 11.61 -41.22
N THR A 174 -1.95 11.47 -40.78
CA THR A 174 -1.34 10.18 -40.47
C THR A 174 -2.02 9.51 -39.28
N LEU A 175 -2.28 10.27 -38.22
CA LEU A 175 -2.95 9.77 -37.03
C LEU A 175 -4.39 9.35 -37.33
N LYS A 176 -5.11 10.12 -38.16
CA LYS A 176 -6.43 9.78 -38.67
C LYS A 176 -6.45 8.43 -39.37
N GLN A 177 -5.51 8.21 -40.28
CA GLN A 177 -5.39 6.94 -41.01
C GLN A 177 -5.14 5.78 -40.05
N ARG A 178 -4.22 5.95 -39.08
CA ARG A 178 -3.91 4.93 -38.07
C ARG A 178 -5.09 4.62 -37.14
N CYS A 179 -5.87 5.64 -36.77
CA CYS A 179 -7.04 5.48 -35.92
C CYS A 179 -8.29 5.00 -36.69
N SER A 180 -8.25 5.03 -38.03
CA SER A 180 -9.38 4.69 -38.91
C SER A 180 -10.66 5.46 -38.56
N CYS A 181 -10.56 6.79 -38.47
CA CYS A 181 -11.65 7.67 -38.04
C CYS A 181 -11.84 8.89 -38.96
N GLY A 182 -12.91 9.65 -38.76
CA GLY A 182 -13.18 10.90 -39.48
C GLY A 182 -12.43 12.10 -38.89
N ASP A 183 -12.34 13.19 -39.66
CA ASP A 183 -11.62 14.41 -39.27
C ASP A 183 -12.20 15.03 -37.98
N GLU A 184 -13.52 15.29 -37.95
CA GLU A 184 -14.19 15.88 -36.78
C GLU A 184 -14.08 14.99 -35.53
N ALA A 185 -14.24 13.67 -35.68
CA ALA A 185 -14.17 12.74 -34.56
C ALA A 185 -12.77 12.69 -33.92
N LEU A 186 -11.71 12.73 -34.75
CA LEU A 186 -10.34 12.83 -34.25
C LEU A 186 -10.10 14.18 -33.57
N TRP A 187 -10.54 15.26 -34.20
CA TRP A 187 -10.40 16.61 -33.71
C TRP A 187 -11.02 16.80 -32.33
N ASP A 188 -12.28 16.43 -32.16
CA ASP A 188 -13.02 16.54 -30.92
C ASP A 188 -12.38 15.74 -29.79
N ALA A 189 -11.85 14.55 -30.11
CA ALA A 189 -11.16 13.73 -29.14
C ALA A 189 -9.83 14.38 -28.72
N LEU A 190 -8.98 14.80 -29.68
CA LEU A 190 -7.68 15.40 -29.38
C LEU A 190 -7.78 16.66 -28.52
N ARG A 191 -8.83 17.49 -28.70
CA ARG A 191 -9.07 18.66 -27.84
C ARG A 191 -9.33 18.31 -26.36
N LYS A 192 -9.69 17.06 -26.07
CA LYS A 192 -9.92 16.54 -24.72
C LYS A 192 -8.74 15.72 -24.19
N VAL A 193 -7.72 15.45 -25.01
CA VAL A 193 -6.58 14.61 -24.63
C VAL A 193 -5.58 15.40 -23.80
N GLY A 194 -5.28 14.89 -22.61
CA GLY A 194 -4.14 15.24 -21.78
C GLY A 194 -3.11 14.12 -21.73
N ILE A 195 -1.90 14.48 -21.33
CA ILE A 195 -0.77 13.58 -21.16
C ILE A 195 -0.32 13.64 -19.71
N ILE A 196 -0.07 12.48 -19.09
CA ILE A 196 0.38 12.39 -17.70
C ILE A 196 1.58 11.44 -17.62
N LYS A 197 2.66 11.91 -16.98
CA LYS A 197 3.76 11.04 -16.54
C LYS A 197 3.38 10.39 -15.21
N GLY A 198 3.29 9.07 -15.20
CA GLY A 198 3.13 8.28 -13.99
C GLY A 198 4.47 7.95 -13.33
N PRO A 199 4.45 7.21 -12.21
CA PRO A 199 5.66 6.72 -11.53
C PRO A 199 6.53 5.85 -12.45
N ASP A 200 7.81 5.71 -12.11
CA ASP A 200 8.70 4.84 -12.89
C ASP A 200 8.29 3.36 -12.75
N ARG A 201 8.56 2.57 -13.79
CA ARG A 201 8.19 1.15 -13.81
C ARG A 201 8.94 0.33 -12.76
N ASN A 202 10.07 0.83 -12.26
CA ASN A 202 10.91 0.14 -11.27
C ASN A 202 10.53 0.41 -9.82
N ASP A 203 9.95 1.56 -9.53
CA ASP A 203 9.70 2.00 -8.15
C ASP A 203 8.24 2.35 -7.85
N PHE A 204 7.32 2.18 -8.83
CA PHE A 204 5.92 2.58 -8.66
C PHE A 204 5.27 2.04 -7.37
N ASP A 205 5.58 0.81 -6.96
CA ASP A 205 5.04 0.23 -5.73
C ASP A 205 5.50 0.99 -4.47
N ALA A 206 6.76 1.43 -4.44
CA ALA A 206 7.31 2.21 -3.33
C ALA A 206 6.77 3.65 -3.35
N VAL A 207 6.72 4.28 -4.52
CA VAL A 207 6.16 5.63 -4.71
C VAL A 207 4.70 5.66 -4.28
N ILE A 208 3.90 4.66 -4.68
CA ILE A 208 2.49 4.59 -4.30
C ILE A 208 2.32 4.38 -2.80
N ALA A 209 3.07 3.47 -2.16
CA ALA A 209 2.95 3.26 -0.72
C ALA A 209 3.41 4.48 0.10
N HIS A 210 4.56 5.06 -0.23
CA HIS A 210 5.25 6.01 0.65
C HIS A 210 5.04 7.48 0.29
N GLU A 211 4.57 7.79 -0.91
CA GLU A 211 4.24 9.18 -1.32
C GLU A 211 2.73 9.37 -1.51
N HIS A 212 2.03 8.41 -2.12
CA HIS A 212 0.60 8.55 -2.39
C HIS A 212 -0.27 8.09 -1.21
N VAL A 213 -0.11 6.85 -0.74
CA VAL A 213 -0.93 6.31 0.36
C VAL A 213 -0.65 7.05 1.67
N SER A 214 0.61 7.38 1.95
CA SER A 214 0.99 8.19 3.11
C SER A 214 0.37 9.59 3.12
N SER A 215 0.02 10.16 1.95
CA SER A 215 -0.64 11.46 1.84
C SER A 215 -2.12 11.45 2.22
N LEU A 216 -2.71 10.25 2.39
CA LEU A 216 -4.10 10.12 2.82
C LEU A 216 -4.27 10.51 4.29
N PRO A 217 -5.42 11.09 4.68
CA PRO A 217 -5.65 11.51 6.05
C PRO A 217 -5.49 10.35 7.06
N GLY A 218 -4.53 10.49 7.99
CA GLY A 218 -4.25 9.52 9.04
C GLY A 218 -3.38 8.33 8.61
N CYS A 219 -2.86 8.35 7.38
CA CYS A 219 -1.91 7.35 6.90
C CYS A 219 -0.44 7.80 7.05
N ASP A 220 -0.21 9.08 7.31
CA ASP A 220 1.13 9.69 7.49
C ASP A 220 1.89 9.12 8.70
N ILE A 221 1.15 8.66 9.72
CA ILE A 221 1.69 8.05 10.93
C ILE A 221 1.86 6.52 10.84
N LEU A 222 1.44 5.90 9.75
CA LEU A 222 1.50 4.45 9.61
C LEU A 222 2.94 3.98 9.37
N PRO A 223 3.35 2.85 9.97
CA PRO A 223 4.65 2.29 9.68
C PRO A 223 4.73 1.81 8.22
N PRO A 224 5.94 1.73 7.63
CA PRO A 224 6.13 1.31 6.24
C PRO A 224 5.46 -0.02 5.86
N SER A 225 5.43 -1.00 6.78
CA SER A 225 4.76 -2.28 6.57
C SER A 225 3.25 -2.14 6.39
N SER A 226 2.60 -1.31 7.21
CA SER A 226 1.16 -1.01 7.10
C SER A 226 0.83 -0.23 5.83
N LEU A 227 1.68 0.71 5.43
CA LEU A 227 1.53 1.42 4.14
C LEU A 227 1.62 0.48 2.94
N ASN A 228 2.57 -0.46 2.96
CA ASN A 228 2.71 -1.48 1.92
C ASN A 228 1.49 -2.41 1.89
N ALA A 229 1.01 -2.87 3.05
CA ALA A 229 -0.17 -3.71 3.13
C ALA A 229 -1.44 -2.98 2.64
N LEU A 230 -1.62 -1.70 2.99
CA LEU A 230 -2.73 -0.89 2.51
C LEU A 230 -2.64 -0.70 0.98
N ARG A 231 -1.46 -0.39 0.44
CA ARG A 231 -1.26 -0.34 -1.02
C ARG A 231 -1.69 -1.65 -1.68
N ASP A 232 -1.21 -2.78 -1.18
CA ASP A 232 -1.48 -4.07 -1.81
C ASP A 232 -2.97 -4.45 -1.75
N GLU A 233 -3.67 -4.09 -0.67
CA GLU A 233 -5.12 -4.24 -0.61
C GLU A 233 -5.83 -3.34 -1.64
N LEU A 234 -5.46 -2.05 -1.73
CA LEU A 234 -6.03 -1.13 -2.71
C LEU A 234 -5.78 -1.61 -4.15
N VAL A 235 -4.58 -2.09 -4.45
CA VAL A 235 -4.24 -2.68 -5.76
C VAL A 235 -5.08 -3.93 -6.02
N SER A 236 -5.29 -4.78 -5.00
CA SER A 236 -6.13 -5.97 -5.09
C SER A 236 -7.59 -5.64 -5.41
N ILE A 237 -8.13 -4.55 -4.84
CA ILE A 237 -9.49 -4.07 -5.15
C ILE A 237 -9.60 -3.66 -6.62
N VAL A 238 -8.64 -2.88 -7.12
CA VAL A 238 -8.59 -2.47 -8.54
C VAL A 238 -8.46 -3.70 -9.44
N TYR A 239 -7.58 -4.62 -9.10
CA TYR A 239 -7.42 -5.89 -9.82
C TYR A 239 -8.73 -6.70 -9.89
N ARG A 240 -9.43 -6.88 -8.76
CA ARG A 240 -10.71 -7.60 -8.70
C ARG A 240 -11.78 -6.93 -9.57
N ALA A 241 -11.81 -5.61 -9.61
CA ALA A 241 -12.72 -4.86 -10.48
C ALA A 241 -12.35 -5.01 -11.97
N SER A 242 -11.05 -5.10 -12.29
CA SER A 242 -10.54 -5.34 -13.65
C SER A 242 -10.74 -6.78 -14.15
N SER A 243 -10.78 -7.78 -13.27
CA SER A 243 -10.67 -9.21 -13.65
C SER A 243 -12.00 -9.90 -14.00
N LEU A 244 -13.12 -9.17 -14.09
CA LEU A 244 -14.46 -9.73 -14.33
C LEU A 244 -14.90 -10.83 -13.32
N GLN A 245 -14.27 -10.89 -12.14
CA GLN A 245 -14.63 -11.82 -11.07
C GLN A 245 -15.98 -11.41 -10.44
N VAL A 246 -17.06 -11.98 -10.96
CA VAL A 246 -18.43 -11.68 -10.52
C VAL A 246 -18.97 -12.88 -9.77
N GLU A 247 -19.01 -12.83 -8.45
CA GLU A 247 -19.56 -13.91 -7.61
C GLU A 247 -21.08 -13.78 -7.38
N ASP A 248 -21.67 -12.67 -7.79
CA ASP A 248 -23.10 -12.40 -7.60
C ASP A 248 -23.97 -13.43 -8.36
N PRO A 249 -24.80 -14.23 -7.66
CA PRO A 249 -25.68 -15.22 -8.28
C PRO A 249 -26.64 -14.62 -9.31
N SER A 250 -26.99 -13.34 -9.16
CA SER A 250 -27.87 -12.63 -10.10
C SER A 250 -27.33 -12.58 -11.52
N ARG A 251 -26.01 -12.77 -11.73
CA ARG A 251 -25.42 -12.91 -13.07
C ARG A 251 -26.10 -13.99 -13.92
N HIS A 252 -26.67 -15.03 -13.29
CA HIS A 252 -27.29 -16.16 -13.99
C HIS A 252 -28.74 -15.89 -14.43
N TYR A 253 -29.41 -14.91 -13.83
CA TYR A 253 -30.83 -14.62 -14.12
C TYR A 253 -31.10 -13.14 -14.39
N TYR A 254 -30.06 -12.29 -14.48
CA TYR A 254 -30.25 -10.86 -14.81
C TYR A 254 -30.88 -10.67 -16.18
N CYS A 255 -30.58 -11.54 -17.15
CA CYS A 255 -31.17 -11.54 -18.50
C CYS A 255 -32.68 -11.83 -18.50
N LEU A 256 -33.23 -12.35 -17.39
CA LEU A 256 -34.65 -12.63 -17.20
C LEU A 256 -35.37 -11.48 -16.47
N ARG A 257 -34.65 -10.47 -15.96
CA ARG A 257 -35.24 -9.29 -15.32
C ARG A 257 -35.30 -8.14 -16.32
N ASP A 258 -36.49 -7.56 -16.49
CA ASP A 258 -36.63 -6.28 -17.18
C ASP A 258 -36.03 -5.15 -16.33
N GLY A 259 -35.14 -4.35 -16.94
CA GLY A 259 -34.67 -3.07 -16.38
C GLY A 259 -33.53 -3.12 -15.34
N GLY A 260 -32.86 -4.25 -15.14
CA GLY A 260 -31.69 -4.35 -14.25
C GLY A 260 -30.36 -3.95 -14.90
N LYS A 261 -29.44 -3.34 -14.13
CA LYS A 261 -28.04 -3.18 -14.57
C LYS A 261 -27.31 -4.51 -14.49
N ASP A 262 -26.49 -4.81 -15.49
CA ASP A 262 -25.69 -6.05 -15.53
C ASP A 262 -24.72 -6.10 -14.34
N PRO A 263 -24.79 -7.12 -13.46
CA PRO A 263 -23.90 -7.24 -12.31
C PRO A 263 -22.42 -7.32 -12.72
N ARG A 264 -22.12 -7.78 -13.94
CA ARG A 264 -20.75 -7.79 -14.50
C ARG A 264 -20.22 -6.39 -14.76
N ILE A 265 -21.09 -5.46 -15.11
CA ILE A 265 -20.74 -4.05 -15.29
C ILE A 265 -20.63 -3.37 -13.92
N LEU A 266 -21.56 -3.65 -13.00
CA LEU A 266 -21.54 -3.07 -11.66
C LEU A 266 -20.28 -3.45 -10.87
N LYS A 267 -19.78 -4.68 -11.01
CA LYS A 267 -18.58 -5.14 -10.31
C LYS A 267 -17.29 -4.44 -10.73
N LYS A 268 -17.28 -3.82 -11.92
CA LYS A 268 -16.17 -2.99 -12.40
C LYS A 268 -16.11 -1.62 -11.72
N ARG A 269 -17.19 -1.19 -11.05
CA ARG A 269 -17.29 0.11 -10.40
C ARG A 269 -16.77 0.03 -8.97
N ILE A 270 -15.80 0.89 -8.66
CA ILE A 270 -15.27 1.12 -7.31
C ILE A 270 -15.78 2.48 -6.83
N PRO A 271 -16.76 2.53 -5.92
CA PRO A 271 -17.18 3.78 -5.29
C PRO A 271 -16.08 4.32 -4.37
N VAL A 272 -15.80 5.62 -4.42
CA VAL A 272 -14.75 6.24 -3.59
C VAL A 272 -15.04 6.07 -2.09
N ASP A 273 -16.31 6.22 -1.68
CA ASP A 273 -16.72 6.06 -0.28
C ASP A 273 -16.41 4.67 0.30
N SER A 274 -16.42 3.62 -0.53
CA SER A 274 -16.11 2.26 -0.08
C SER A 274 -14.64 2.09 0.33
N ILE A 275 -13.74 2.89 -0.25
CA ILE A 275 -12.31 2.87 0.04
C ILE A 275 -12.01 3.61 1.34
N MET A 276 -12.79 4.64 1.68
CA MET A 276 -12.63 5.40 2.93
C MET A 276 -12.80 4.52 4.17
N SER A 277 -13.69 3.53 4.13
CA SER A 277 -13.86 2.55 5.20
C SER A 277 -12.58 1.73 5.41
N ILE A 278 -11.99 1.23 4.32
CA ILE A 278 -10.76 0.41 4.35
C ILE A 278 -9.59 1.20 4.93
N ILE A 279 -9.41 2.45 4.48
CA ILE A 279 -8.37 3.34 5.03
C ILE A 279 -8.57 3.56 6.53
N THR A 280 -9.81 3.66 6.98
CA THR A 280 -10.14 3.83 8.41
C THR A 280 -9.76 2.59 9.22
N ASP A 281 -9.94 1.39 8.66
CA ASP A 281 -9.61 0.14 9.33
C ASP A 281 -8.11 -0.02 9.60
N TYR A 282 -7.28 0.52 8.70
CA TYR A 282 -5.82 0.54 8.82
C TYR A 282 -5.29 1.53 9.85
N ARG A 283 -6.12 2.45 10.36
CA ARG A 283 -5.66 3.40 11.38
C ARG A 283 -5.34 2.67 12.69
N PRO A 284 -4.27 3.09 13.40
CA PRO A 284 -3.95 2.53 14.71
C PRO A 284 -5.17 2.72 15.63
N ILE A 285 -5.53 1.69 16.37
CA ILE A 285 -6.48 1.85 17.46
C ILE A 285 -5.70 2.55 18.58
N PRO A 286 -6.04 3.79 18.96
CA PRO A 286 -5.37 4.43 20.09
C PRO A 286 -5.75 3.69 21.38
N PHE A 287 -4.82 3.56 22.31
CA PHE A 287 -5.15 3.01 23.62
C PHE A 287 -6.14 3.95 24.34
N ARG A 288 -7.17 3.38 24.97
CA ARG A 288 -8.15 4.17 25.73
C ARG A 288 -8.41 3.49 27.07
N TYR A 289 -8.37 4.29 28.12
CA TYR A 289 -8.88 3.89 29.42
C TYR A 289 -10.39 3.70 29.34
N LEU A 290 -10.89 2.62 29.95
CA LEU A 290 -12.33 2.41 30.05
C LEU A 290 -13.01 3.56 30.83
N PRO A 291 -14.16 4.08 30.34
CA PRO A 291 -14.90 5.11 31.04
C PRO A 291 -15.42 4.58 32.39
N VAL A 292 -15.37 5.45 33.40
CA VAL A 292 -15.92 5.15 34.73
C VAL A 292 -17.41 5.46 34.68
N ASP A 293 -18.25 4.47 34.39
CA ASP A 293 -19.70 4.66 34.34
C ASP A 293 -20.40 4.67 35.71
N ALA A 294 -19.65 4.75 36.82
CA ALA A 294 -20.20 4.87 38.15
C ALA A 294 -19.70 6.14 38.86
N PRO A 295 -20.56 6.93 39.53
CA PRO A 295 -20.07 7.83 40.59
C PRO A 295 -19.22 7.01 41.56
N LEU A 296 -18.19 7.60 42.16
CA LEU A 296 -17.31 6.98 43.16
C LEU A 296 -18.13 6.32 44.28
N ASP A 297 -18.55 5.07 44.05
CA ASP A 297 -19.29 4.29 45.02
C ASP A 297 -18.28 3.56 45.88
N ILE A 298 -18.03 4.16 47.05
CA ILE A 298 -17.07 3.69 48.05
C ILE A 298 -17.57 2.38 48.72
N SER A 299 -18.74 1.86 48.36
CA SER A 299 -19.41 0.78 49.10
C SER A 299 -19.43 -0.61 48.44
N ALA A 300 -18.95 -0.78 47.20
CA ALA A 300 -18.97 -2.07 46.51
C ALA A 300 -17.59 -2.74 46.45
N VAL A 301 -17.04 -3.11 47.61
CA VAL A 301 -15.83 -3.95 47.67
C VAL A 301 -16.25 -5.42 47.72
N SER A 302 -15.89 -6.18 46.68
CA SER A 302 -15.83 -7.64 46.74
C SER A 302 -14.99 -8.05 47.95
N ASN A 303 -15.56 -8.80 48.90
CA ASN A 303 -14.92 -9.12 50.19
C ASN A 303 -13.68 -10.03 50.10
N GLN A 304 -13.28 -10.47 48.90
CA GLN A 304 -12.02 -11.19 48.71
C GLN A 304 -11.08 -10.44 47.77
N PRO A 305 -9.83 -10.17 48.21
CA PRO A 305 -8.86 -9.51 47.37
C PRO A 305 -8.41 -10.43 46.23
N SER A 306 -8.35 -9.89 45.02
CA SER A 306 -7.83 -10.59 43.84
C SER A 306 -6.35 -10.95 43.99
N VAL A 307 -5.84 -11.89 43.18
CA VAL A 307 -4.40 -12.26 43.18
C VAL A 307 -3.51 -11.03 42.96
N LEU A 308 -3.93 -10.14 42.06
CA LEU A 308 -3.28 -8.84 41.80
C LEU A 308 -3.20 -8.00 43.09
N GLU A 309 -4.33 -7.83 43.78
CA GLU A 309 -4.44 -7.07 45.03
C GLU A 309 -3.54 -7.63 46.12
N LYS A 310 -3.60 -8.95 46.36
CA LYS A 310 -2.77 -9.63 47.36
C LYS A 310 -1.28 -9.36 47.13
N LYS A 311 -0.81 -9.50 45.88
CA LYS A 311 0.60 -9.29 45.51
C LYS A 311 1.05 -7.84 45.63
N LEU A 312 0.21 -6.89 45.19
CA LEU A 312 0.53 -5.47 45.31
C LEU A 312 0.56 -5.03 46.78
N ILE A 313 -0.40 -5.46 47.59
CA ILE A 313 -0.43 -5.15 49.03
C ILE A 313 0.83 -5.69 49.71
N ARG A 314 1.21 -6.95 49.44
CA ARG A 314 2.42 -7.56 50.01
C ARG A 314 3.71 -6.84 49.57
N GLY A 315 3.73 -6.32 48.35
CA GLY A 315 4.82 -5.49 47.82
C GLY A 315 4.85 -4.05 48.36
N GLY A 316 3.92 -3.66 49.23
CA GLY A 316 3.82 -2.29 49.75
C GLY A 316 3.24 -1.29 48.76
N LEU A 317 2.42 -1.76 47.81
CA LEU A 317 1.86 -0.99 46.69
C LEU A 317 0.34 -0.76 46.83
N VAL A 318 -0.16 -0.62 48.07
CA VAL A 318 -1.60 -0.46 48.36
C VAL A 318 -2.23 0.67 47.55
N GLU A 319 -1.56 1.81 47.42
CA GLU A 319 -2.04 2.98 46.67
C GLU A 319 -2.11 2.76 45.15
N GLN A 320 -1.46 1.71 44.63
CA GLN A 320 -1.37 1.44 43.19
C GLN A 320 -2.35 0.36 42.72
N VAL A 321 -3.05 -0.30 43.65
CA VAL A 321 -3.98 -1.40 43.37
C VAL A 321 -5.03 -1.00 42.33
N GLU A 322 -5.78 0.07 42.59
CA GLU A 322 -6.87 0.50 41.70
C GLU A 322 -6.34 0.96 40.34
N THR A 323 -5.24 1.71 40.33
CA THR A 323 -4.61 2.18 39.10
C THR A 323 -4.14 1.02 38.23
N MET A 324 -3.48 0.03 38.83
CA MET A 324 -2.98 -1.15 38.11
C MET A 324 -4.13 -2.02 37.60
N ARG A 325 -5.19 -2.21 38.40
CA ARG A 325 -6.39 -2.94 38.00
C ARG A 325 -7.06 -2.32 36.78
N ARG A 326 -7.23 -0.99 36.78
CA ARG A 326 -7.84 -0.26 35.66
C ARG A 326 -7.00 -0.34 34.38
N ARG A 327 -5.68 -0.22 34.53
CA ARG A 327 -4.75 -0.39 33.41
C ARG A 327 -4.81 -1.80 32.83
N ALA A 328 -4.84 -2.82 33.68
CA ALA A 328 -4.97 -4.21 33.25
C ALA A 328 -6.26 -4.44 32.47
N LEU A 329 -7.41 -3.98 32.98
CA LEU A 329 -8.68 -4.12 32.29
C LEU A 329 -8.74 -3.35 30.97
N SER A 330 -8.16 -2.14 30.93
CA SER A 330 -8.11 -1.34 29.70
C SER A 330 -7.19 -1.97 28.66
N ALA A 331 -6.04 -2.53 29.08
CA ALA A 331 -5.12 -3.25 28.21
C ALA A 331 -5.74 -4.55 27.68
N GLU A 332 -6.46 -5.31 28.50
CA GLU A 332 -7.19 -6.50 28.07
C GLU A 332 -8.20 -6.17 26.97
N ASN A 333 -9.04 -5.14 27.17
CA ASN A 333 -10.00 -4.72 26.14
C ASN A 333 -9.30 -4.24 24.86
N HIS A 334 -8.22 -3.48 25.00
CA HIS A 334 -7.45 -3.04 23.84
C HIS A 334 -6.85 -4.22 23.06
N LEU A 335 -6.32 -5.23 23.74
CA LEU A 335 -5.83 -6.46 23.12
C LEU A 335 -6.96 -7.26 22.45
N MET A 336 -8.18 -7.27 23.03
CA MET A 336 -9.36 -7.87 22.37
C MET A 336 -9.75 -7.14 21.09
N GLU A 337 -9.69 -5.80 21.07
CA GLU A 337 -9.94 -5.00 19.87
C GLU A 337 -8.90 -5.29 18.78
N LEU A 338 -7.62 -5.40 19.15
CA LEU A 338 -6.55 -5.79 18.23
C LEU A 338 -6.75 -7.22 17.69
N ALA A 339 -7.13 -8.16 18.56
CA ALA A 339 -7.42 -9.55 18.19
C ALA A 339 -8.60 -9.64 17.22
N TYR A 340 -9.63 -8.79 17.39
CA TYR A 340 -10.76 -8.72 16.47
C TYR A 340 -10.34 -8.21 15.08
N LYS A 341 -9.41 -7.24 15.01
CA LYS A 341 -8.90 -6.72 13.74
C LYS A 341 -7.96 -7.69 13.01
N ASN A 342 -7.07 -8.37 13.73
CA ASN A 342 -6.11 -9.29 13.11
C ASN A 342 -5.89 -10.54 13.98
N PRO A 343 -6.78 -11.55 13.86
CA PRO A 343 -6.69 -12.77 14.66
C PRO A 343 -5.42 -13.59 14.40
N GLU A 344 -4.94 -13.60 13.15
CA GLU A 344 -3.81 -14.43 12.72
C GLU A 344 -2.48 -13.93 13.31
N ALA A 345 -2.28 -12.61 13.36
CA ALA A 345 -1.07 -12.00 13.92
C ALA A 345 -1.09 -11.89 15.46
N MET A 346 -2.24 -12.15 16.10
CA MET A 346 -2.40 -11.88 17.54
C MET A 346 -1.47 -12.74 18.42
N ASN A 347 -1.28 -14.01 18.06
CA ASN A 347 -0.44 -14.90 18.85
C ASN A 347 1.03 -14.45 18.86
N GLU A 348 1.52 -13.99 17.70
CA GLU A 348 2.87 -13.45 17.57
C GLU A 348 3.02 -12.15 18.38
N LEU A 349 2.05 -11.23 18.24
CA LEU A 349 2.00 -9.98 19.00
C LEU A 349 2.02 -10.24 20.51
N LEU A 350 1.13 -11.10 21.01
CA LEU A 350 1.07 -11.43 22.44
C LEU A 350 2.37 -12.08 22.92
N SER A 351 2.89 -13.05 22.18
CA SER A 351 4.14 -13.74 22.56
C SER A 351 5.30 -12.76 22.68
N GLN A 352 5.44 -11.84 21.72
CA GLN A 352 6.49 -10.83 21.71
C GLN A 352 6.33 -9.83 22.85
N VAL A 353 5.15 -9.21 22.97
CA VAL A 353 4.89 -8.16 23.97
C VAL A 353 4.98 -8.72 25.40
N VAL A 354 4.39 -9.89 25.66
CA VAL A 354 4.46 -10.54 26.99
C VAL A 354 5.91 -10.85 27.34
N SER A 355 6.69 -11.37 26.39
CA SER A 355 8.10 -11.71 26.62
C SER A 355 8.94 -10.47 26.94
N VAL A 356 8.73 -9.36 26.23
CA VAL A 356 9.41 -8.08 26.51
C VAL A 356 9.00 -7.52 27.87
N VAL A 357 7.69 -7.39 28.13
CA VAL A 357 7.20 -6.83 29.40
C VAL A 357 7.64 -7.68 30.59
N LYS A 358 7.59 -9.01 30.46
CA LYS A 358 8.06 -9.93 31.51
C LYS A 358 9.57 -9.80 31.71
N GLY A 359 10.36 -9.74 30.66
CA GLY A 359 11.82 -9.56 30.74
C GLY A 359 12.19 -8.30 31.54
N GLU A 360 11.54 -7.18 31.25
CA GLU A 360 11.76 -5.93 32.01
C GLU A 360 11.32 -6.03 33.47
N CYS A 361 10.25 -6.77 33.75
CA CYS A 361 9.82 -7.03 35.13
C CYS A 361 10.84 -7.91 35.88
N ASP A 362 11.37 -8.95 35.23
CA ASP A 362 12.37 -9.85 35.82
C ASP A 362 13.68 -9.11 36.13
N GLU A 363 14.15 -8.23 35.22
CA GLU A 363 15.31 -7.38 35.45
C GLU A 363 15.09 -6.38 36.59
N ALA A 364 13.93 -5.73 36.61
CA ALA A 364 13.57 -4.79 37.67
C ALA A 364 13.48 -5.49 39.04
N LEU A 365 12.98 -6.72 39.08
CA LEU A 365 12.94 -7.55 40.29
C LEU A 365 14.36 -7.82 40.81
N LEU A 366 15.26 -8.28 39.93
CA LEU A 366 16.65 -8.56 40.27
C LEU A 366 17.36 -7.34 40.88
N ASN A 367 17.17 -6.16 40.27
CA ASN A 367 17.72 -4.92 40.78
C ASN A 367 17.11 -4.50 42.12
N ALA A 368 15.80 -4.66 42.27
CA ALA A 368 15.08 -4.22 43.46
C ALA A 368 15.41 -5.06 44.71
N GLN A 369 15.69 -6.36 44.53
CA GLN A 369 16.10 -7.28 45.59
C GLN A 369 17.42 -6.88 46.26
N LEU A 370 18.35 -6.26 45.52
CA LEU A 370 19.62 -5.76 46.07
C LEU A 370 19.43 -4.67 47.13
N GLY A 371 18.29 -3.97 47.12
CA GLY A 371 18.00 -2.85 48.04
C GLY A 371 17.24 -3.24 49.32
N GLY A 372 16.99 -4.53 49.57
CA GLY A 372 16.27 -5.03 50.76
C GLY A 372 14.75 -4.78 50.77
N ASN A 373 14.03 -5.46 51.67
CA ASN A 373 12.56 -5.43 51.75
C ASN A 373 11.99 -4.20 52.49
N PRO A 374 10.80 -3.67 52.11
CA PRO A 374 10.02 -4.02 50.92
C PRO A 374 10.59 -3.34 49.66
N PHE A 375 10.68 -4.08 48.56
CA PHE A 375 11.25 -3.59 47.31
C PHE A 375 10.22 -3.24 46.22
N GLY A 376 8.94 -3.54 46.41
CA GLY A 376 7.90 -3.38 45.39
C GLY A 376 7.76 -1.97 44.83
N ARG A 377 7.87 -0.92 45.66
CA ARG A 377 7.83 0.48 45.18
C ARG A 377 9.02 0.84 44.29
N ARG A 378 10.21 0.35 44.61
CA ARG A 378 11.41 0.59 43.77
C ARG A 378 11.29 -0.16 42.45
N MET A 379 10.88 -1.42 42.52
CA MET A 379 10.63 -2.25 41.34
C MET A 379 9.59 -1.61 40.41
N LEU A 380 8.45 -1.16 40.94
CA LEU A 380 7.39 -0.54 40.13
C LEU A 380 7.87 0.72 39.40
N ASN A 381 8.65 1.57 40.07
CA ASN A 381 9.22 2.76 39.44
C ASN A 381 10.22 2.39 38.32
N ASP A 382 11.05 1.36 38.54
CA ASP A 382 11.99 0.86 37.53
C ASP A 382 11.25 0.28 36.32
N VAL A 383 10.25 -0.58 36.56
CA VAL A 383 9.38 -1.12 35.49
C VAL A 383 8.73 0.00 34.69
N TYR A 384 8.11 0.99 35.34
CA TYR A 384 7.50 2.10 34.62
C TYR A 384 8.49 2.94 33.82
N HIS A 385 9.71 3.13 34.33
CA HIS A 385 10.75 3.83 33.58
C HIS A 385 11.17 3.03 32.33
N ARG A 386 11.45 1.74 32.49
CA ARG A 386 11.83 0.83 31.40
C ARG A 386 10.78 0.74 30.31
N LEU A 387 9.51 0.58 30.69
CA LEU A 387 8.41 0.50 29.73
C LEU A 387 8.22 1.81 28.94
N ARG A 388 8.41 2.98 29.57
CA ARG A 388 8.41 4.27 28.84
C ARG A 388 9.57 4.34 27.85
N VAL A 389 10.77 3.97 28.29
CA VAL A 389 11.97 3.97 27.44
C VAL A 389 11.80 3.05 26.23
N ILE A 390 11.16 1.88 26.40
CA ILE A 390 10.88 0.96 25.29
C ILE A 390 9.83 1.54 24.35
N ALA A 391 8.71 2.04 24.88
CA ALA A 391 7.66 2.63 24.06
C ALA A 391 8.16 3.84 23.24
N GLU A 392 9.08 4.63 23.80
CA GLU A 392 9.64 5.82 23.13
C GLU A 392 10.78 5.48 22.15
N ASN A 393 11.72 4.61 22.54
CA ASN A 393 12.96 4.39 21.79
C ASN A 393 12.95 3.12 20.93
N ARG A 394 12.07 2.17 21.23
CA ARG A 394 11.97 0.88 20.52
C ARG A 394 10.51 0.45 20.32
N PRO A 395 9.63 1.31 19.78
CA PRO A 395 8.19 1.04 19.70
C PRO A 395 7.88 -0.24 18.92
N HIS A 396 8.62 -0.54 17.84
CA HIS A 396 8.45 -1.77 17.06
C HIS A 396 8.73 -3.07 17.84
N SER A 397 9.55 -3.03 18.90
CA SER A 397 9.82 -4.23 19.73
C SER A 397 8.61 -4.68 20.54
N VAL A 398 7.62 -3.78 20.68
CA VAL A 398 6.36 -3.97 21.41
C VAL A 398 5.15 -3.66 20.54
N HIS A 399 5.27 -3.83 19.22
CA HIS A 399 4.19 -3.60 18.25
C HIS A 399 3.53 -2.22 18.36
N ASP A 400 4.34 -1.20 18.64
CA ASP A 400 3.92 0.21 18.75
C ASP A 400 2.85 0.45 19.84
N LEU A 401 2.73 -0.46 20.81
CA LEU A 401 1.84 -0.29 21.96
C LEU A 401 2.32 0.84 22.88
N GLU A 402 1.38 1.68 23.28
CA GLU A 402 1.63 2.80 24.18
C GLU A 402 2.04 2.32 25.58
N TYR A 403 2.84 3.14 26.29
CA TYR A 403 3.29 2.87 27.66
C TYR A 403 2.15 2.43 28.59
N ASP A 404 0.98 3.08 28.51
CA ASP A 404 -0.14 2.78 29.38
C ASP A 404 -0.73 1.39 29.13
N CYS A 405 -0.71 0.91 27.87
CA CYS A 405 -1.08 -0.46 27.54
C CYS A 405 -0.06 -1.45 28.11
N LEU A 406 1.25 -1.17 27.94
CA LEU A 406 2.33 -2.02 28.49
C LEU A 406 2.25 -2.13 30.02
N ALA A 407 1.99 -1.01 30.70
CA ALA A 407 1.77 -0.99 32.14
C ALA A 407 0.54 -1.81 32.56
N GLY A 408 -0.51 -1.83 31.74
CA GLY A 408 -1.67 -2.69 31.94
C GLY A 408 -1.33 -4.18 31.79
N ILE A 409 -0.51 -4.54 30.80
CA ILE A 409 -0.02 -5.91 30.61
C ILE A 409 0.79 -6.36 31.84
N THR A 410 1.60 -5.49 32.45
CA THR A 410 2.25 -5.80 33.74
C THR A 410 1.23 -6.17 34.83
N GLY A 411 0.09 -5.49 34.88
CA GLY A 411 -1.02 -5.82 35.77
C GLY A 411 -1.61 -7.21 35.47
N MET A 412 -1.82 -7.54 34.20
CA MET A 412 -2.29 -8.86 33.76
C MET A 412 -1.30 -9.96 34.17
N LEU A 413 0.00 -9.78 33.90
CA LEU A 413 1.05 -10.73 34.30
C LEU A 413 1.17 -10.90 35.82
N THR A 414 0.88 -9.85 36.59
CA THR A 414 0.81 -9.97 38.05
C THR A 414 -0.37 -10.86 38.47
N ALA A 415 -1.54 -10.68 37.85
CA ALA A 415 -2.74 -11.48 38.10
C ALA A 415 -2.58 -12.96 37.71
N GLU A 416 -1.85 -13.25 36.63
CA GLU A 416 -1.52 -14.60 36.15
C GLU A 416 -0.34 -15.27 36.87
N CYS A 417 0.12 -14.66 37.95
CA CYS A 417 1.24 -15.15 38.73
C CYS A 417 2.63 -15.15 38.10
N GLN A 418 2.82 -14.46 36.97
CA GLN A 418 4.11 -14.36 36.29
C GLN A 418 5.02 -13.27 36.88
N VAL A 419 4.45 -12.22 37.50
CA VAL A 419 5.18 -11.12 38.13
C VAL A 419 4.89 -11.05 39.64
N TRP A 420 5.92 -10.72 40.42
CA TRP A 420 5.85 -10.59 41.88
C TRP A 420 6.51 -9.29 42.34
N TRP A 421 5.87 -8.61 43.31
CA TRP A 421 6.31 -7.32 43.84
C TRP A 421 6.95 -7.43 45.24
N SER A 422 7.14 -8.67 45.70
CA SER A 422 7.73 -9.07 46.97
C SER A 422 8.38 -10.43 46.80
N ASP A 423 9.02 -10.95 47.85
CA ASP A 423 9.35 -12.38 47.92
C ASP A 423 8.07 -13.22 47.71
N HIS A 424 8.25 -14.42 47.14
CA HIS A 424 7.15 -15.35 46.94
C HIS A 424 6.48 -15.72 48.27
N PHE A 425 5.16 -15.79 48.25
CA PHE A 425 4.33 -16.15 49.40
C PHE A 425 3.14 -16.98 48.95
N ASP A 426 2.55 -17.72 49.88
CA ASP A 426 1.35 -18.52 49.61
C ASP A 426 0.12 -17.61 49.48
N LEU A 427 -0.63 -17.76 48.39
CA LEU A 427 -1.82 -16.98 48.09
C LEU A 427 -3.05 -17.47 48.87
N GLU A 428 -3.00 -18.67 49.46
CA GLU A 428 -4.07 -19.25 50.29
C GLU A 428 -4.07 -18.69 51.73
N ASP A 429 -2.91 -18.21 52.21
CA ASP A 429 -2.73 -17.68 53.59
C ASP A 429 -2.79 -16.13 53.68
N ALA A 430 -3.12 -15.44 52.58
CA ALA A 430 -3.04 -13.98 52.44
C ALA A 430 -4.39 -13.26 52.29
#